data_AF-C6WJQ8-F1
#
_entry.id   AF-C6WJQ8-F1
#
_cell.length_a   1.000
_cell.length_b   1.000
_cell.length_c   1.000
_cell.angle_alpha   90.00
_cell.angle_beta   90.00
_cell.angle_gamma   90.00
#
_symmetry.space_group_name_H-M   'P 1'
#
loop_
_entity.id
_entity.type
_entity.pdbx_description
1 polymer ?
#
loop_
_entity_poly.entity_id
_entity_poly.type
_entity_poly.pdbx_seq_one_letter_code
_entity_poly.pdbx_strand_id
1 'polypeptide(L)'
;MSVGSRLAAVLRARRAQEDMARGDVAKANAEVARASAGVTRREEQLDGWSGPEGGDPTAYLASVAAGRAMAQALGAAEQVRREAEDAATGRQDVLREAATRRRTVEKLTERAADQARKDELAAAQRVVDDLWGGRTTGGGQE
;
A
#
# COMPACT_ATOMS: atom_id res chain seq x y z
N MET A 1 30.44 1.28 -9.83
CA MET A 1 29.25 1.45 -8.94
C MET A 1 29.43 0.58 -7.70
N SER A 2 29.40 1.17 -6.50
CA SER A 2 29.51 0.39 -5.26
C SER A 2 28.23 -0.40 -4.96
N VAL A 3 28.30 -1.37 -4.06
CA VAL A 3 27.10 -2.08 -3.58
C VAL A 3 26.13 -1.09 -2.92
N GLY A 4 26.64 -0.12 -2.15
CA GLY A 4 25.84 0.93 -1.53
C GLY A 4 25.08 1.80 -2.54
N SER A 5 25.71 2.22 -3.64
CA SER A 5 25.02 3.04 -4.65
C SER A 5 23.89 2.29 -5.36
N ARG A 6 24.05 0.97 -5.56
CA ARG A 6 23.01 0.10 -6.12
C ARG A 6 21.84 -0.09 -5.14
N LEU A 7 22.13 -0.37 -3.86
CA LEU A 7 21.09 -0.52 -2.83
C LEU A 7 20.30 0.77 -2.61
N ALA A 8 20.97 1.93 -2.64
CA ALA A 8 20.30 3.23 -2.55
C ALA A 8 19.34 3.49 -3.73
N ALA A 9 19.72 3.08 -4.95
CA ALA A 9 18.83 3.15 -6.11
C ALA A 9 17.61 2.23 -5.95
N VAL A 10 17.82 1.00 -5.49
CA VAL A 10 16.72 0.05 -5.21
C VAL A 10 15.81 0.57 -4.10
N LEU A 11 16.35 1.15 -3.04
CA LEU A 11 15.55 1.71 -1.94
C LEU A 11 14.65 2.85 -2.42
N ARG A 12 15.16 3.73 -3.29
CA ARG A 12 14.35 4.78 -3.94
C ARG A 12 13.22 4.18 -4.78
N ALA A 13 13.54 3.16 -5.59
CA ALA A 13 12.52 2.46 -6.39
C ALA A 13 11.45 1.81 -5.50
N ARG A 14 11.82 1.20 -4.36
CA ARG A 14 10.87 0.60 -3.42
C ARG A 14 10.01 1.63 -2.71
N ARG A 15 10.56 2.79 -2.35
CA ARG A 15 9.77 3.92 -1.80
C ARG A 15 8.74 4.41 -2.81
N ALA A 16 9.13 4.61 -4.06
CA ALA A 16 8.20 4.99 -5.13
C ALA A 16 7.09 3.94 -5.33
N GLN A 17 7.40 2.65 -5.25
CA GLN A 17 6.41 1.57 -5.32
C GLN A 17 5.42 1.60 -4.15
N GLU A 18 5.90 1.84 -2.92
CA GLU A 18 5.03 1.99 -1.76
C GLU A 18 4.12 3.23 -1.90
N ASP A 19 4.65 4.35 -2.38
CA ASP A 19 3.86 5.58 -2.57
C ASP A 19 2.78 5.41 -3.65
N MET A 20 3.09 4.70 -4.75
CA MET A 20 2.06 4.31 -5.73
C MET A 20 0.98 3.44 -5.10
N ALA A 21 1.36 2.43 -4.30
CA ALA A 21 0.40 1.57 -3.61
C ALA A 21 -0.48 2.33 -2.60
N ARG A 22 0.08 3.35 -1.92
CA ARG A 22 -0.71 4.27 -1.06
C ARG A 22 -1.74 5.05 -1.87
N GLY A 23 -1.33 5.58 -3.02
CA GLY A 23 -2.24 6.27 -3.95
C GLY A 23 -3.37 5.38 -4.42
N ASP A 24 -3.10 4.11 -4.71
CA ASP A 24 -4.10 3.13 -5.10
C ASP A 24 -5.08 2.80 -3.98
N VAL A 25 -4.61 2.66 -2.73
CA VAL A 25 -5.49 2.50 -1.56
C VAL A 25 -6.39 3.71 -1.38
N ALA A 26 -5.85 4.93 -1.54
CA ALA A 26 -6.66 6.15 -1.43
C ALA A 26 -7.77 6.20 -2.50
N LYS A 27 -7.47 5.80 -3.75
CA LYS A 27 -8.46 5.70 -4.83
C LYS A 27 -9.53 4.66 -4.50
N ALA A 28 -9.13 3.46 -4.05
CA ALA A 28 -10.06 2.39 -3.72
C ALA A 28 -10.99 2.80 -2.55
N ASN A 29 -10.46 3.46 -1.52
CA ASN A 29 -11.28 3.99 -0.42
C ASN A 29 -12.29 5.05 -0.91
N ALA A 30 -11.90 5.90 -1.86
CA ALA A 30 -12.81 6.86 -2.47
C ALA A 30 -13.91 6.18 -3.32
N GLU A 31 -13.61 5.03 -3.94
CA GLU A 31 -14.60 4.21 -4.65
C GLU A 31 -15.59 3.56 -3.69
N VAL A 32 -15.11 2.99 -2.57
CA VAL A 32 -15.97 2.48 -1.49
C VAL A 32 -16.90 3.57 -0.99
N ALA A 33 -16.38 4.76 -0.68
CA ALA A 33 -17.21 5.88 -0.23
C ALA A 33 -18.29 6.28 -1.25
N ARG A 34 -17.94 6.30 -2.55
CA ARG A 34 -18.90 6.57 -3.64
C ARG A 34 -19.97 5.48 -3.74
N ALA A 35 -19.59 4.21 -3.62
CA ALA A 35 -20.51 3.08 -3.66
C ALA A 35 -21.46 3.08 -2.45
N SER A 36 -20.94 3.32 -1.25
CA SER A 36 -21.73 3.45 -0.02
C SER A 36 -22.73 4.61 -0.11
N ALA A 37 -22.33 5.77 -0.60
CA ALA A 37 -23.27 6.87 -0.86
C ALA A 37 -24.36 6.49 -1.89
N GLY A 38 -24.03 5.60 -2.83
CA GLY A 38 -24.99 5.02 -3.76
C GLY A 38 -26.02 4.10 -3.11
N VAL A 39 -25.60 3.32 -2.11
CA VAL A 39 -26.49 2.48 -1.28
C VAL A 39 -27.41 3.37 -0.46
N THR A 40 -26.87 4.33 0.30
CA THR A 40 -27.66 5.25 1.13
C THR A 40 -28.75 5.98 0.35
N ARG A 41 -28.43 6.50 -0.85
CA ARG A 41 -29.44 7.15 -1.70
C ARG A 41 -30.59 6.22 -2.13
N ARG A 42 -30.34 4.92 -2.23
CA ARG A 42 -31.36 3.93 -2.63
C ARG A 42 -32.16 3.45 -1.43
N GLU A 43 -31.53 3.35 -0.26
CA GLU A 43 -32.22 3.15 1.02
C GLU A 43 -33.20 4.31 1.26
N GLU A 44 -32.74 5.56 1.13
CA GLU A 44 -33.59 6.75 1.28
C GLU A 44 -34.77 6.77 0.29
N GLN A 45 -34.56 6.33 -0.95
CA GLN A 45 -35.64 6.21 -1.95
C GLN A 45 -36.67 5.14 -1.56
N LEU A 46 -36.21 4.02 -1.03
CA LEU A 46 -37.07 2.93 -0.60
C LEU A 46 -37.83 3.29 0.68
N ASP A 47 -37.17 3.95 1.63
CA ASP A 47 -37.78 4.42 2.88
C ASP A 47 -38.82 5.52 2.63
N GLY A 48 -38.58 6.38 1.63
CA GLY A 48 -39.52 7.41 1.21
C GLY A 48 -40.71 6.90 0.39
N TRP A 49 -40.72 5.61 0.00
CA TRP A 49 -41.79 5.05 -0.81
C TRP A 49 -43.01 4.70 0.07
N SER A 50 -44.14 5.38 -0.16
CA SER A 50 -45.38 5.22 0.62
C SER A 50 -46.21 3.98 0.29
N GLY A 51 -45.78 3.18 -0.70
CA GLY A 51 -46.50 1.98 -1.11
C GLY A 51 -47.64 2.24 -2.10
N PRO A 52 -48.54 1.26 -2.30
CA PRO A 52 -49.74 1.43 -3.11
C PRO A 52 -50.73 2.41 -2.46
N GLU A 53 -51.10 3.48 -3.17
CA GLU A 53 -52.17 4.39 -2.75
C GLU A 53 -53.43 4.18 -3.62
N GLY A 54 -54.55 3.80 -3.01
CA GLY A 54 -55.87 3.74 -3.65
C GLY A 54 -56.40 2.35 -4.03
N GLY A 55 -57.65 2.32 -4.50
CA GLY A 55 -58.45 1.09 -4.72
C GLY A 55 -58.50 0.56 -6.16
N ASP A 56 -57.71 1.10 -7.09
CA ASP A 56 -57.60 0.58 -8.46
C ASP A 56 -56.59 -0.58 -8.51
N PRO A 57 -56.98 -1.79 -8.96
CA PRO A 57 -56.08 -2.93 -9.11
C PRO A 57 -54.86 -2.66 -10.01
N THR A 58 -55.01 -1.82 -11.03
CA THR A 58 -53.90 -1.52 -11.95
C THR A 58 -52.85 -0.64 -11.28
N ALA A 59 -53.28 0.42 -10.58
CA ALA A 59 -52.41 1.26 -9.75
C ALA A 59 -51.68 0.44 -8.67
N TYR A 60 -52.37 -0.50 -8.02
CA TYR A 60 -51.75 -1.39 -7.05
C TYR A 60 -50.64 -2.23 -7.67
N LEU A 61 -50.89 -2.92 -8.79
CA LEU A 61 -49.86 -3.72 -9.46
C LEU A 61 -48.66 -2.89 -9.91
N ALA A 62 -48.90 -1.67 -10.41
CA ALA A 62 -47.84 -0.75 -10.78
C ALA A 62 -46.96 -0.35 -9.59
N SER A 63 -47.57 -0.01 -8.44
CA SER A 63 -46.81 0.30 -7.22
C SER A 63 -46.00 -0.90 -6.71
N VAL A 64 -46.55 -2.12 -6.74
CA VAL A 64 -45.81 -3.34 -6.35
C VAL A 64 -44.61 -3.58 -7.28
N ALA A 65 -44.78 -3.37 -8.59
CA ALA A 65 -43.69 -3.45 -9.54
C ALA A 65 -42.60 -2.39 -9.27
N ALA A 66 -43.00 -1.16 -8.95
CA ALA A 66 -42.09 -0.08 -8.59
C ALA A 66 -41.28 -0.42 -7.32
N GLY A 67 -41.93 -0.86 -6.24
CA GLY A 67 -41.25 -1.26 -5.01
C GLY A 67 -40.26 -2.41 -5.23
N ARG A 68 -40.63 -3.40 -6.05
CA ARG A 68 -39.71 -4.49 -6.46
C ARG A 68 -38.51 -3.97 -7.23
N ALA A 69 -38.71 -3.05 -8.17
CA ALA A 69 -37.62 -2.44 -8.93
C ALA A 69 -36.67 -1.63 -8.02
N MET A 70 -37.20 -0.90 -7.04
CA MET A 70 -36.38 -0.19 -6.05
C MET A 70 -35.56 -1.15 -5.19
N ALA A 71 -36.16 -2.23 -4.69
CA ALA A 71 -35.46 -3.25 -3.91
C ALA A 71 -34.34 -3.93 -4.74
N GLN A 72 -34.59 -4.23 -6.02
CA GLN A 72 -33.56 -4.75 -6.93
C GLN A 72 -32.42 -3.75 -7.16
N ALA A 73 -32.75 -2.46 -7.33
CA ALA A 73 -31.75 -1.41 -7.50
C ALA A 73 -30.88 -1.24 -6.25
N LEU A 74 -31.45 -1.39 -5.05
CA LEU A 74 -30.71 -1.41 -3.78
C LEU A 74 -29.77 -2.62 -3.72
N GLY A 75 -30.27 -3.83 -3.97
CA GLY A 75 -29.45 -5.04 -3.98
C GLY A 75 -28.27 -4.97 -4.97
N ALA A 76 -28.48 -4.38 -6.15
CA ALA A 76 -27.41 -4.13 -7.11
C ALA A 76 -26.36 -3.13 -6.58
N ALA A 77 -26.78 -2.07 -5.90
CA ALA A 77 -25.84 -1.10 -5.32
C ALA A 77 -25.04 -1.67 -4.14
N GLU A 78 -25.66 -2.50 -3.31
CA GLU A 78 -24.93 -3.22 -2.26
C GLU A 78 -23.87 -4.14 -2.84
N GLN A 79 -24.17 -4.81 -3.96
CA GLN A 79 -23.21 -5.67 -4.64
C GLN A 79 -22.01 -4.86 -5.13
N VAL A 80 -22.24 -3.71 -5.75
CA VAL A 80 -21.16 -2.80 -6.17
C VAL A 80 -20.34 -2.31 -4.96
N ARG A 81 -20.98 -2.02 -3.82
CA ARG A 81 -20.27 -1.65 -2.59
C ARG A 81 -19.37 -2.78 -2.09
N ARG A 82 -19.88 -4.01 -2.03
CA ARG A 82 -19.09 -5.20 -1.63
C ARG A 82 -17.89 -5.42 -2.53
N GLU A 83 -18.08 -5.33 -3.85
CA GLU A 83 -16.99 -5.46 -4.82
C GLU A 83 -15.91 -4.36 -4.63
N ALA A 84 -16.32 -3.13 -4.34
CA ALA A 84 -15.38 -2.04 -4.02
C ALA A 84 -14.62 -2.29 -2.71
N GLU A 85 -15.28 -2.84 -1.68
CA GLU A 85 -14.67 -3.18 -0.39
C GLU A 85 -13.65 -4.32 -0.53
N ASP A 86 -13.98 -5.35 -1.30
CA ASP A 86 -13.06 -6.44 -1.63
C ASP A 86 -11.84 -5.93 -2.41
N ALA A 87 -12.06 -5.07 -3.41
CA ALA A 87 -10.98 -4.44 -4.16
C ALA A 87 -10.09 -3.57 -3.26
N ALA A 88 -10.67 -2.79 -2.35
CA ALA A 88 -9.93 -1.97 -1.39
C ALA A 88 -9.08 -2.82 -0.45
N THR A 89 -9.62 -3.94 0.03
CA THR A 89 -8.88 -4.91 0.84
C THR A 89 -7.67 -5.46 0.08
N GLY A 90 -7.86 -5.85 -1.18
CA GLY A 90 -6.75 -6.29 -2.04
C GLY A 90 -5.66 -5.22 -2.23
N ARG A 91 -6.04 -3.94 -2.37
CA ARG A 91 -5.04 -2.83 -2.45
C ARG A 91 -4.30 -2.62 -1.14
N GLN A 92 -4.95 -2.81 0.01
CA GLN A 92 -4.28 -2.74 1.31
C GLN A 92 -3.23 -3.84 1.45
N ASP A 93 -3.50 -5.06 0.96
CA ASP A 93 -2.52 -6.14 0.96
C ASP A 93 -1.30 -5.83 0.09
N VAL A 94 -1.52 -5.28 -1.10
CA VAL A 94 -0.41 -4.83 -1.98
C VAL A 94 0.43 -3.75 -1.29
N LEU A 95 -0.19 -2.81 -0.58
CA LEU A 95 0.53 -1.80 0.20
C LEU A 95 1.37 -2.42 1.32
N ARG A 96 0.81 -3.39 2.08
CA ARG A 96 1.53 -4.11 3.14
C ARG A 96 2.74 -4.85 2.57
N GLU A 97 2.58 -5.49 1.42
CA GLU A 97 3.67 -6.18 0.73
C GLU A 97 4.76 -5.21 0.25
N ALA A 98 4.37 -4.09 -0.38
CA ALA A 98 5.31 -3.06 -0.82
C ALA A 98 6.12 -2.48 0.35
N ALA A 99 5.46 -2.18 1.47
CA ALA A 99 6.11 -1.71 2.70
C ALA A 99 7.08 -2.75 3.26
N THR A 100 6.72 -4.03 3.24
CA THR A 100 7.61 -5.13 3.67
C THR A 100 8.85 -5.21 2.79
N ARG A 101 8.67 -5.18 1.46
CA ARG A 101 9.79 -5.20 0.50
C ARG A 101 10.71 -3.98 0.67
N ARG A 102 10.16 -2.78 0.92
CA ARG A 102 10.97 -1.58 1.23
C ARG A 102 11.81 -1.79 2.50
N ARG A 103 11.19 -2.22 3.59
CA ARG A 103 11.87 -2.44 4.89
C ARG A 103 13.00 -3.46 4.78
N THR A 104 12.83 -4.51 3.97
CA THR A 104 13.90 -5.48 3.70
C THR A 104 15.12 -4.83 3.04
N VAL A 105 14.91 -3.99 2.02
CA VAL A 105 16.01 -3.27 1.34
C VAL A 105 16.67 -2.24 2.25
N GLU A 106 15.88 -1.57 3.09
CA GLU A 106 16.37 -0.62 4.11
C GLU A 106 17.37 -1.30 5.06
N LYS A 107 17.00 -2.44 5.64
CA LYS A 107 17.89 -3.25 6.49
C LYS A 107 19.17 -3.72 5.76
N LEU A 108 19.06 -4.08 4.49
CA LEU A 108 20.25 -4.45 3.69
C LEU A 108 21.18 -3.27 3.46
N THR A 109 20.60 -2.07 3.27
CA THR A 109 21.36 -0.84 3.08
C THR A 109 22.11 -0.46 4.36
N GLU A 110 21.45 -0.56 5.51
CA GLU A 110 22.06 -0.36 6.83
C GLU A 110 23.24 -1.31 7.06
N ARG A 111 23.05 -2.61 6.83
CA ARG A 111 24.14 -3.61 6.96
C ARG A 111 25.31 -3.35 6.02
N ALA A 112 25.05 -2.92 4.78
CA ALA A 112 26.10 -2.59 3.83
C ALA A 112 26.90 -1.36 4.28
N ALA A 113 26.25 -0.36 4.87
CA ALA A 113 26.92 0.80 5.44
C ALA A 113 27.76 0.42 6.68
N ASP A 114 27.25 -0.45 7.54
CA ASP A 114 28.00 -0.97 8.69
C ASP A 114 29.25 -1.73 8.27
N GLN A 115 29.13 -2.59 7.25
CA GLN A 115 30.26 -3.34 6.73
C GLN A 115 31.31 -2.41 6.11
N ALA A 116 30.88 -1.42 5.31
CA ALA A 116 31.80 -0.45 4.72
C ALA A 116 32.59 0.32 5.79
N ARG A 117 31.94 0.71 6.90
CA ARG A 117 32.62 1.35 8.04
C ARG A 117 33.65 0.43 8.70
N LYS A 118 33.32 -0.85 8.89
CA LYS A 118 34.27 -1.84 9.44
C LYS A 118 35.46 -2.05 8.52
N ASP A 119 35.23 -2.14 7.22
CA ASP A 119 36.28 -2.33 6.22
C ASP A 119 37.22 -1.11 6.16
N GLU A 120 36.66 0.09 6.28
CA GLU A 120 37.42 1.34 6.37
C GLU A 120 38.30 1.40 7.63
N LEU A 121 37.75 1.05 8.80
CA LEU A 121 38.52 0.97 10.05
C LEU A 121 39.62 -0.09 9.97
N ALA A 122 39.33 -1.26 9.41
CA ALA A 122 40.32 -2.32 9.23
C ALA A 122 41.41 -1.95 8.21
N ALA A 123 41.07 -1.17 7.19
CA ALA A 123 42.06 -0.62 6.25
C ALA A 123 42.95 0.43 6.93
N ALA A 124 42.36 1.34 7.71
CA ALA A 124 43.10 2.33 8.48
C ALA A 124 44.06 1.67 9.49
N GLN A 125 43.61 0.62 10.19
CA GLN A 125 44.45 -0.12 11.13
C GLN A 125 45.66 -0.76 10.43
N ARG A 126 45.46 -1.42 9.28
CA ARG A 126 46.56 -2.00 8.50
C ARG A 126 47.61 -0.96 8.11
N VAL A 127 47.18 0.23 7.67
CA VAL A 127 48.09 1.34 7.35
C VAL A 127 48.89 1.78 8.58
N VAL A 128 48.26 1.85 9.76
CA VAL A 128 48.96 2.15 11.01
C VAL A 128 49.98 1.06 11.33
N ASP A 129 49.57 -0.21 11.30
CA ASP A 129 50.45 -1.36 11.59
C ASP A 129 51.67 -1.42 10.66
N ASP A 130 51.49 -1.15 9.36
CA ASP A 130 52.57 -1.11 8.37
C ASP A 130 53.61 -0.01 8.71
N LEU A 131 53.16 1.17 9.17
CA LEU A 131 54.03 2.29 9.57
C LEU A 131 54.82 2.03 10.86
N TRP A 132 54.32 1.17 11.75
CA TRP A 132 55.00 0.77 12.98
C TRP A 132 55.90 -0.46 12.76
N GLY A 133 55.46 -1.44 11.95
CA GLY A 133 56.22 -2.65 11.62
C GLY A 133 57.44 -2.39 10.72
N GLY A 134 57.39 -1.40 9.82
CA GLY A 134 58.53 -1.02 8.99
C GLY A 134 59.66 -0.29 9.76
N ARG A 135 59.39 0.19 10.98
CA ARG A 135 60.35 0.99 11.76
C ARG A 135 61.23 0.15 12.69
N THR A 136 60.80 -1.07 13.04
CA THR A 136 61.53 -1.96 13.95
C THR A 136 62.51 -2.91 13.24
N THR A 137 62.36 -3.13 11.93
CA THR A 137 63.25 -4.00 11.14
C THR A 137 64.50 -3.30 10.59
N GLY A 138 64.62 -1.97 10.73
CA GLY A 138 65.79 -1.20 10.28
C GLY A 138 66.85 -0.90 11.33
N GLY A 139 66.69 -1.38 12.58
CA GLY A 139 67.58 -1.05 13.72
C GLY A 139 68.57 -2.14 14.14
N GLY A 140 68.76 -3.18 13.31
CA GLY A 140 69.59 -4.36 13.62
C GLY A 140 70.75 -4.56 12.65
N GLN A 141 71.56 -3.53 12.43
CA GLN A 141 72.92 -3.67 11.87
C GLN A 141 73.85 -2.67 12.57
N GLU A 142 74.38 -3.07 13.72
CA GLU A 142 75.69 -2.64 14.23
C GLU A 142 76.44 -3.87 14.73
#